data_AF-A0ABD0RSR3-F1
#
_entry.id   AF-A0ABD0RSR3-F1
#
_cell.length_a   1.000
_cell.length_b   1.000
_cell.length_c   1.000
_cell.angle_alpha   90.00
_cell.angle_beta   90.00
_cell.angle_gamma   90.00
#
_symmetry.space_group_name_H-M   'P 1'
#
loop_
_entity.id
_entity.type
_entity.pdbx_description
1 polymer ?
#
loop_
_entity_poly.entity_id
_entity_poly.type
_entity_poly.pdbx_seq_one_letter_code
_entity_poly.pdbx_strand_id
1 'polypeptide(L)' 'MTAEEIINVKEVEIIKVMLDFLSSRKLHISMLALEKESGVINGLYSDDMLFL' A
#
# COMPACT_ATOMS: atom_id res chain seq x y z
N MET A 1 32.10 17.04 -6.45
CA MET A 1 31.89 15.59 -6.29
C MET A 1 30.45 15.40 -5.86
N THR A 2 29.53 15.24 -6.81
CA THR A 2 28.13 14.94 -6.48
C THR A 2 28.05 13.44 -6.25
N ALA A 3 27.97 13.04 -4.97
CA ALA A 3 27.66 11.66 -4.63
C ALA A 3 26.27 11.34 -5.17
N GLU A 4 26.16 10.28 -5.97
CA GLU A 4 24.86 9.74 -6.34
C GLU A 4 24.23 9.18 -5.06
N GLU A 5 23.27 9.91 -4.49
CA GLU A 5 22.50 9.41 -3.36
C GLU A 5 21.59 8.28 -3.85
N ILE A 6 22.00 7.04 -3.59
CA ILE A 6 21.21 5.86 -3.91
C ILE A 6 20.09 5.76 -2.87
N ILE A 7 18.88 6.18 -3.24
CA ILE A 7 17.69 6.01 -2.41
C ILE A 7 17.21 4.57 -2.55
N ASN A 8 17.32 3.80 -1.47
CA ASN A 8 16.85 2.42 -1.42
C ASN A 8 15.38 2.40 -0.96
N VAL A 9 14.45 2.24 -1.90
CA VAL A 9 13.01 2.16 -1.61
C VAL A 9 12.58 0.70 -1.64
N LYS A 10 11.90 0.25 -0.59
CA LYS A 10 11.33 -1.10 -0.57
C LYS A 10 10.03 -1.13 -1.36
N GLU A 11 9.78 -2.24 -2.04
CA GLU A 11 8.54 -2.47 -2.78
C GLU A 11 7.28 -2.23 -1.91
N VAL A 12 7.32 -2.68 -0.64
CA VAL A 12 6.22 -2.47 0.31
C VAL A 12 5.89 -1.00 0.56
N GLU A 13 6.87 -0.09 0.46
CA GLU A 13 6.67 1.35 0.65
C GLU A 13 5.96 1.95 -0.56
N ILE A 14 6.31 1.50 -1.77
CA ILE A 14 5.65 1.90 -3.01
C ILE A 14 4.18 1.46 -2.98
N ILE A 15 3.93 0.22 -2.57
CA ILE A 15 2.58 -0.34 -2.50
C ILE A 15 1.73 0.43 -1.48
N LYS A 16 2.28 0.77 -0.30
CA LYS A 16 1.57 1.60 0.67
C LYS A 16 1.19 2.98 0.11
N VAL A 17 2.09 3.63 -0.62
CA VAL A 17 1.79 4.90 -1.28
C VAL A 17 0.67 4.75 -2.32
N MET A 18 0.66 3.66 -3.09
CA MET A 18 -0.43 3.38 -4.02
C MET A 18 -1.75 3.15 -3.29
N LEU A 19 -1.75 2.38 -2.20
CA LEU A 19 -2.95 2.14 -1.41
C LEU A 19 -3.49 3.43 -0.78
N ASP A 20 -2.62 4.32 -0.30
CA ASP A 20 -3.00 5.65 0.22
C ASP A 20 -3.62 6.52 -0.86
N PHE A 21 -3.07 6.49 -2.07
CA PHE A 21 -3.65 7.17 -3.22
C PHE A 21 -5.07 6.65 -3.52
N LEU A 22 -5.25 5.32 -3.59
CA LEU A 22 -6.55 4.70 -3.86
C LEU A 22 -7.57 5.04 -2.77
N SER A 23 -7.17 4.98 -1.50
CA SER A 23 -7.98 5.38 -0.35
C SER A 23 -8.39 6.85 -0.41
N SER A 24 -7.45 7.76 -0.71
CA SER A 24 -7.71 9.21 -0.84
C SER A 24 -8.72 9.56 -1.95
N ARG A 25 -8.87 8.68 -2.94
CA ARG A 25 -9.81 8.81 -4.06
C ARG A 25 -11.08 7.99 -3.88
N LYS A 26 -11.26 7.31 -2.74
CA LYS A 26 -12.38 6.40 -2.46
C LYS A 26 -12.51 5.26 -3.49
N LEU A 27 -11.37 4.80 -4.04
CA LEU A 27 -11.28 3.71 -5.02
C LEU A 27 -11.16 2.35 -4.31
N HIS A 28 -12.15 2.03 -3.47
CA HIS A 28 -12.07 0.88 -2.56
C HIS A 28 -11.96 -0.48 -3.27
N ILE A 29 -12.55 -0.63 -4.47
CA ILE A 29 -12.44 -1.89 -5.24
C ILE A 29 -11.01 -2.12 -5.72
N SER A 30 -10.37 -1.08 -6.27
CA SER A 30 -8.97 -1.16 -6.72
C SER A 30 -8.01 -1.32 -5.56
N MET A 31 -8.30 -0.68 -4.43
CA MET A 31 -7.55 -0.87 -3.18
C MET A 31 -7.61 -2.33 -2.74
N LEU A 32 -8.81 -2.90 -2.61
CA LEU A 32 -9.00 -4.30 -2.23
C LEU A 32 -8.31 -5.29 -3.19
N ALA A 33 -8.35 -5.01 -4.50
CA ALA A 33 -7.66 -5.83 -5.50
C ALA A 33 -6.14 -5.81 -5.29
N LEU A 34 -5.56 -4.62 -5.09
CA LEU A 34 -4.14 -4.45 -4.84
C LEU A 34 -3.71 -5.11 -3.51
N GLU A 35 -4.52 -5.00 -2.46
CA GLU A 35 -4.26 -5.65 -1.16
C GLU A 35 -4.25 -7.18 -1.29
N LYS A 36 -5.17 -7.75 -2.07
CA LYS A 36 -5.24 -9.20 -2.33
C LYS A 36 -4.08 -9.72 -3.17
N GLU A 37 -3.67 -8.99 -4.20
CA GLU A 37 -2.59 -9.40 -5.09
C GLU A 37 -1.21 -9.22 -4.44
N SER A 38 -1.01 -8.13 -3.70
CA SER A 38 0.27 -7.82 -3.07
C SER A 38 0.45 -8.42 -1.67
N GLY A 39 -0.64 -8.77 -0.98
CA GLY A 39 -0.62 -9.15 0.43
C GLY A 39 -0.30 -7.99 1.39
N VAL A 40 -0.21 -6.74 0.91
CA VAL A 40 0.05 -5.54 1.70
C VAL A 40 -1.27 -4.84 2.00
N ILE A 41 -1.61 -4.65 3.27
CA ILE A 41 -2.87 -4.04 3.70
C ILE A 41 -2.64 -2.57 4.10
N ASN A 42 -3.57 -1.69 3.72
CA ASN A 42 -3.52 -0.28 4.10
C ASN A 42 -4.21 0.00 5.44
N GLY A 43 -3.61 -0.51 6.51
CA GLY A 43 -4.14 -0.36 7.86
C GLY A 43 -3.49 -1.35 8.83
N LEU A 44 -3.69 -1.14 10.13
CA LEU A 44 -3.25 -2.08 11.16
C LEU A 44 -4.08 -3.37 11.16
N TYR A 45 -5.32 -3.31 10.69
CA TYR A 45 -6.26 -4.42 10.63
C TYR A 45 -7.10 -4.30 9.34
N SER A 46 -7.20 -5.38 8.57
CA SER A 46 -8.22 -5.49 7.53
C SER A 46 -9.60 -5.60 8.19
N ASP A 47 -10.58 -4.84 7.74
CA ASP A 47 -11.96 -4.93 8.23
C ASP A 47 -12.55 -6.34 8.06
N ASP A 48 -11.97 -7.17 7.18
CA ASP A 48 -12.34 -8.58 7.02
C ASP A 48 -11.98 -9.46 8.24
N MET A 49 -11.13 -8.99 9.16
CA MET A 49 -10.80 -9.70 10.41
C MET A 49 -11.79 -9.41 11.56
N LEU A 50 -12.80 -8.55 11.38
CA LEU A 50 -13.78 -8.21 12.42
C LEU A 50 -14.95 -9.21 12.55
N PHE A 51 -14.92 -10.33 11.82
CA PHE A 51 -15.93 -11.39 11.94
C PHE A 51 -15.31 -12.63 12.60
N LEU A 52 -15.24 -12.63 13.93
CA LEU A 52 -15.09 -13.83 14.75
C LEU A 52 -16.26 -13.92 15.75
#